data_AF-A0A200QMG7-F1
#
_entry.id   AF-A0A200QMG7-F1
#
_cell.length_a   1.000
_cell.length_b   1.000
_cell.length_c   1.000
_cell.angle_alpha   90.00
_cell.angle_beta   90.00
_cell.angle_gamma   90.00
#
_symmetry.space_group_name_H-M   'P 1'
#
loop_
_entity.id
_entity.type
_entity.pdbx_description
1 polymer ?
#
loop_
_entity_poly.entity_id
_entity_poly.type
_entity_poly.pdbx_seq_one_letter_code
_entity_poly.pdbx_strand_id
1 'polypeptide(L)'
;MITSMKECDLISFRTCREIEGPYCDYLEVQYGRPVVLTGPALPDQKATHLLEERWANWLGGFKAGSVLYCAFGSECVLRKDEFQELVLGFELTGMPFFMALKPHAGAATLEEALPEGFEERVCGRGVVHGSWVQQPHILAHPSAGCFERSLNARILSGDLKVAVEVERREDDGWFTKEGVCSAVKAVMDEKS
;
A
#
# COMPACT_ATOMS: atom_id res chain seq x y z
N MET A 1 3.03 -7.02 -27.86
CA MET A 1 2.45 -5.86 -27.16
C MET A 1 2.38 -4.64 -28.08
N ILE A 2 3.50 -4.13 -28.62
CA ILE A 2 3.52 -2.95 -29.52
C ILE A 2 2.66 -3.14 -30.78
N THR A 3 2.77 -4.28 -31.46
CA THR A 3 1.95 -4.60 -32.65
C THR A 3 0.45 -4.56 -32.32
N SER A 4 0.06 -5.21 -31.23
CA SER A 4 -1.33 -5.25 -30.76
C SER A 4 -1.89 -3.87 -30.43
N MET A 5 -1.09 -2.98 -29.84
CA MET A 5 -1.50 -1.59 -29.55
C MET A 5 -1.68 -0.76 -30.83
N LYS A 6 -0.90 -1.04 -31.88
CA LYS A 6 -1.04 -0.36 -33.17
C LYS A 6 -2.19 -0.88 -34.02
N GLU A 7 -2.60 -2.13 -33.83
CA GLU A 7 -3.67 -2.78 -34.62
C GLU A 7 -5.05 -2.68 -33.99
N CYS A 8 -5.17 -2.29 -32.72
CA CYS A 8 -6.45 -2.10 -32.05
C CYS A 8 -7.23 -0.87 -32.55
N ASP A 9 -8.55 -0.85 -32.35
CA ASP A 9 -9.39 0.31 -32.64
C ASP A 9 -9.34 1.36 -31.52
N LEU A 10 -9.02 0.94 -30.29
CA LEU A 10 -9.03 1.76 -29.09
C LEU A 10 -8.09 1.17 -28.02
N ILE A 11 -7.40 2.03 -27.28
CA ILE A 11 -6.66 1.66 -26.08
C ILE A 11 -7.43 2.16 -24.84
N SER A 12 -7.69 1.27 -23.89
CA SER A 12 -8.36 1.63 -22.63
C SER A 12 -7.41 1.48 -21.45
N PHE A 13 -7.26 2.54 -20.65
CA PHE A 13 -6.56 2.51 -19.36
C PHE A 13 -7.52 2.80 -18.21
N ARG A 14 -7.36 2.03 -17.12
CA ARG A 14 -8.11 2.24 -15.87
C ARG A 14 -7.43 3.32 -15.04
N THR A 15 -7.56 4.56 -15.49
CA THR A 15 -6.94 5.74 -14.92
C THR A 15 -7.81 6.97 -15.22
N CYS A 16 -7.40 8.16 -14.76
CA CYS A 16 -8.03 9.43 -15.13
C CYS A 16 -6.98 10.47 -15.50
N ARG A 17 -7.40 11.57 -16.13
CA ARG A 17 -6.48 12.59 -16.65
C ARG A 17 -5.69 13.26 -15.52
N GLU A 18 -6.32 13.41 -14.36
CA GLU A 18 -5.73 13.99 -13.16
C GLU A 18 -4.54 13.18 -12.65
N ILE A 19 -4.48 11.87 -12.93
CA ILE A 19 -3.40 10.99 -12.47
C ILE A 19 -2.37 10.76 -13.58
N GLU A 20 -2.80 10.48 -14.82
CA GLU A 20 -1.90 10.03 -15.90
C GLU A 20 -2.13 10.74 -17.24
N GLY A 21 -2.77 11.91 -17.25
CA GLY A 21 -3.15 12.65 -18.47
C GLY A 21 -2.02 12.82 -19.49
N PRO A 22 -0.88 13.43 -19.12
CA PRO A 22 0.24 13.63 -20.05
C PRO A 22 0.81 12.33 -20.63
N TYR A 23 0.79 11.25 -19.85
CA TYR A 23 1.23 9.93 -20.32
C TYR A 23 0.23 9.33 -21.31
N CYS A 24 -1.07 9.48 -21.05
CA CYS A 24 -2.13 9.03 -21.94
C CYS A 24 -2.08 9.77 -23.28
N ASP A 25 -1.85 11.08 -23.28
CA ASP A 25 -1.69 11.90 -24.49
C ASP A 25 -0.48 11.42 -25.32
N TYR A 26 0.63 11.10 -24.65
CA TYR A 26 1.81 10.52 -25.31
C TYR A 26 1.48 9.18 -26.00
N LEU A 27 0.76 8.28 -25.32
CA LEU A 27 0.40 6.98 -25.92
C LEU A 27 -0.53 7.14 -27.12
N GLU A 28 -1.50 8.06 -27.06
CA GLU A 28 -2.40 8.37 -28.17
C GLU A 28 -1.60 8.82 -29.41
N VAL A 29 -0.61 9.71 -29.23
CA VAL A 29 0.28 10.16 -30.30
C VAL A 29 1.19 9.04 -30.81
N GLN A 30 1.78 8.23 -29.92
CA GLN A 30 2.72 7.18 -30.31
C GLN A 30 2.07 6.05 -31.11
N TYR A 31 0.83 5.68 -30.76
CA TYR A 31 0.15 4.55 -31.38
C TYR A 31 -0.89 4.97 -32.43
N GLY A 32 -1.26 6.26 -32.50
CA GLY A 32 -2.26 6.77 -33.43
C GLY A 32 -3.64 6.18 -33.19
N ARG A 33 -3.92 5.76 -31.95
CA ARG A 33 -5.18 5.13 -31.53
C ARG A 33 -5.81 5.96 -30.42
N PRO A 34 -7.15 6.15 -30.43
CA PRO A 34 -7.80 6.87 -29.36
C PRO A 34 -7.55 6.17 -28.01
N VAL A 35 -7.30 6.97 -26.99
CA VAL A 35 -7.10 6.48 -25.62
C VAL A 35 -8.33 6.86 -24.78
N VAL A 36 -9.02 5.86 -24.23
CA VAL A 36 -10.17 6.05 -23.36
C VAL A 36 -9.79 5.73 -21.92
N LEU A 37 -10.12 6.66 -21.03
CA LEU A 37 -9.84 6.55 -19.60
C LEU A 37 -11.10 6.09 -18.89
N THR A 38 -11.05 4.95 -18.20
CA THR A 38 -12.21 4.37 -17.50
C THR A 38 -12.31 4.80 -16.04
N GLY A 39 -11.50 5.79 -15.64
CA GLY A 39 -11.43 6.31 -14.26
C GLY A 39 -10.81 5.32 -13.29
N PRO A 40 -10.51 5.74 -12.05
CA PRO A 40 -10.29 4.78 -10.97
C PRO A 40 -11.62 4.07 -10.74
N ALA A 41 -11.83 2.95 -11.42
CA ALA A 41 -13.01 2.13 -11.22
C ALA A 41 -12.88 1.43 -9.86
N LEU A 42 -13.12 2.13 -8.75
CA LEU A 42 -13.13 1.48 -7.45
C LEU A 42 -14.24 0.43 -7.44
N PRO A 43 -14.00 -0.77 -6.87
CA PRO A 43 -15.07 -1.74 -6.69
C PRO A 43 -16.26 -1.05 -6.00
N ASP A 44 -17.49 -1.34 -6.42
CA ASP A 44 -18.68 -0.82 -5.75
C ASP A 44 -18.57 -1.12 -4.24
N GLN A 45 -18.59 -0.08 -3.41
CA GLN A 45 -18.51 -0.20 -1.96
C GLN A 45 -19.77 -0.82 -1.35
N LYS A 46 -20.76 -1.22 -2.17
CA LYS A 46 -21.76 -2.24 -1.80
C LYS A 46 -21.10 -3.62 -1.62
N ALA A 47 -20.08 -3.69 -0.78
CA ALA A 47 -19.49 -4.94 -0.39
C ALA A 47 -20.49 -5.66 0.53
N THR A 48 -20.86 -6.87 0.13
CA THR A 48 -21.71 -7.81 0.85
C THR A 48 -21.16 -8.26 2.22
N HIS A 49 -19.99 -7.77 2.62
CA HIS A 49 -19.31 -8.16 3.85
C HIS A 49 -18.89 -6.91 4.62
N LEU A 50 -19.58 -6.65 5.73
CA LEU A 50 -19.18 -5.66 6.72
C LEU A 50 -17.75 -5.94 7.21
N LEU A 51 -17.08 -4.92 7.74
CA LEU A 51 -15.82 -5.10 8.46
C LEU A 51 -16.03 -6.15 9.55
N GLU A 52 -15.15 -7.15 9.61
CA GLU A 52 -15.20 -8.14 10.69
C GLU A 52 -15.15 -7.46 12.05
N GLU A 53 -15.96 -7.94 12.98
CA GLU A 53 -16.11 -7.34 14.31
C GLU A 53 -14.78 -7.22 15.05
N ARG A 54 -13.87 -8.19 14.90
CA ARG A 54 -12.52 -8.13 15.48
C ARG A 54 -11.71 -6.92 15.00
N TRP A 55 -11.82 -6.57 13.71
CA TRP A 55 -11.09 -5.45 13.11
C TRP A 55 -11.76 -4.13 13.44
N ALA A 56 -13.09 -4.09 13.45
CA ALA A 56 -13.85 -2.95 13.93
C ALA A 56 -13.50 -2.61 15.40
N ASN A 57 -13.47 -3.61 16.27
CA ASN A 57 -13.15 -3.44 17.68
C ASN A 57 -11.69 -3.01 17.89
N TRP A 58 -10.74 -3.65 17.20
CA TRP A 58 -9.33 -3.29 17.30
C TRP A 58 -9.07 -1.86 16.79
N LEU A 59 -9.57 -1.50 15.60
CA LEU A 59 -9.44 -0.14 15.04
C LEU A 59 -10.16 0.91 15.91
N GLY A 60 -11.32 0.55 16.48
CA GLY A 60 -12.09 1.41 17.37
C GLY A 60 -11.38 1.76 18.69
N GLY A 61 -10.31 1.03 19.05
CA GLY A 61 -9.49 1.32 20.22
C GLY A 61 -8.51 2.48 20.06
N PHE A 62 -8.38 3.05 18.85
CA PHE A 62 -7.39 4.08 18.53
C PHE A 62 -8.02 5.42 18.12
N LYS A 63 -7.23 6.49 18.19
CA LYS A 63 -7.66 7.84 17.78
C LYS A 63 -7.92 7.87 16.27
N ALA A 64 -8.82 8.75 15.85
CA ALA A 64 -9.03 9.05 14.43
C ALA A 64 -7.70 9.40 13.74
N GLY A 65 -7.45 8.79 12.58
CA GLY A 65 -6.25 8.99 11.78
C GLY A 65 -4.92 8.54 12.42
N SER A 66 -4.93 7.74 13.50
CA SER A 66 -3.68 7.34 14.17
C SER A 66 -3.14 5.97 13.77
N VAL A 67 -3.92 5.14 13.09
CA VAL A 67 -3.53 3.78 12.69
C VAL A 67 -2.92 3.79 11.29
N LEU A 68 -1.69 3.31 11.17
CA LEU A 68 -1.03 3.13 9.89
C LEU A 68 -1.59 1.89 9.19
N TYR A 69 -1.93 1.99 7.90
CA TYR A 69 -2.33 0.83 7.10
C TYR A 69 -1.34 0.59 5.96
N CYS A 70 -0.84 -0.65 5.86
CA CYS A 70 0.09 -1.06 4.81
C CYS A 70 -0.38 -2.37 4.17
N ALA A 71 -0.37 -2.46 2.84
CA ALA A 71 -0.74 -3.67 2.12
C ALA A 71 -0.02 -3.75 0.76
N PHE A 72 0.54 -4.91 0.45
CA PHE A 72 1.29 -5.15 -0.80
C PHE A 72 0.48 -5.91 -1.86
N GLY A 73 -0.84 -6.06 -1.65
CA GLY A 73 -1.72 -6.78 -2.56
C GLY A 73 -1.39 -8.28 -2.67
N SER A 74 -2.11 -8.99 -3.52
CA SER A 74 -1.94 -10.44 -3.67
C SER A 74 -0.73 -10.84 -4.52
N GLU A 75 -0.13 -9.92 -5.27
CA GLU A 75 0.87 -10.24 -6.30
C GLU A 75 2.31 -9.97 -5.85
N CYS A 76 2.50 -9.31 -4.70
CA CYS A 76 3.82 -9.00 -4.18
C CYS A 76 4.18 -9.94 -3.02
N VAL A 77 5.33 -10.61 -3.15
CA VAL A 77 5.94 -11.42 -2.09
C VAL A 77 7.32 -10.84 -1.84
N LEU A 78 7.52 -10.30 -0.63
CA LEU A 78 8.78 -9.69 -0.22
C LEU A 78 9.84 -10.76 0.02
N ARG A 79 11.12 -10.41 -0.16
CA ARG A 79 12.23 -11.21 0.35
C ARG A 79 12.24 -11.16 1.86
N LYS A 80 12.90 -12.14 2.51
CA LYS A 80 12.99 -12.23 3.97
C LYS A 80 13.45 -10.91 4.58
N ASP A 81 14.57 -10.39 4.10
CA ASP A 81 15.17 -9.21 4.70
C ASP A 81 14.29 -7.96 4.45
N GLU A 82 13.64 -7.82 3.27
CA GLU A 82 12.72 -6.70 2.98
C GLU A 82 11.50 -6.74 3.91
N PHE A 83 10.94 -7.94 4.11
CA PHE A 83 9.82 -8.14 5.01
C PHE A 83 10.20 -7.78 6.44
N GLN A 84 11.37 -8.22 6.90
CA GLN A 84 11.84 -7.93 8.26
C GLN A 84 12.13 -6.45 8.47
N GLU A 85 12.83 -5.79 7.55
CA GLU A 85 13.08 -4.34 7.63
C GLU A 85 11.78 -3.54 7.61
N LEU A 86 10.77 -3.97 6.83
CA LEU A 86 9.46 -3.34 6.81
C LEU A 86 8.74 -3.44 8.15
N VAL A 87 8.55 -4.65 8.69
CA VAL A 87 7.79 -4.82 9.94
C VAL A 87 8.52 -4.19 11.13
N LEU A 88 9.85 -4.28 11.18
CA LEU A 88 10.66 -3.62 12.20
C LEU A 88 10.60 -2.09 12.06
N GLY A 89 10.53 -1.57 10.83
CA GLY A 89 10.38 -0.14 10.59
C GLY A 89 9.11 0.42 11.22
N PHE A 90 7.99 -0.28 11.05
CA PHE A 90 6.73 0.09 11.70
C PHE A 90 6.77 -0.15 13.21
N GLU A 91 7.42 -1.21 13.69
CA GLU A 91 7.67 -1.41 15.12
C GLU A 91 8.34 -0.16 15.73
N LEU A 92 9.40 0.35 15.08
CA LEU A 92 10.17 1.52 15.51
C LEU A 92 9.38 2.84 15.48
N THR A 93 8.27 2.92 14.74
CA THR A 93 7.44 4.13 14.74
C THR A 93 6.81 4.39 16.11
N GLY A 94 6.56 3.33 16.89
CA GLY A 94 5.78 3.40 18.12
C GLY A 94 4.28 3.61 17.91
N MET A 95 3.82 3.74 16.66
CA MET A 95 2.43 4.00 16.31
C MET A 95 1.64 2.68 16.18
N PRO A 96 0.29 2.73 16.27
CA PRO A 96 -0.52 1.56 15.95
C PRO A 96 -0.55 1.31 14.45
N PHE A 97 -0.52 0.06 14.03
CA PHE A 97 -0.46 -0.30 12.61
C PHE A 97 -1.18 -1.60 12.28
N PHE A 98 -1.71 -1.66 11.06
CA PHE A 98 -2.30 -2.83 10.46
C PHE A 98 -1.63 -3.12 9.12
N MET A 99 -1.05 -4.30 8.99
CA MET A 99 -0.40 -4.75 7.77
C MET A 99 -1.09 -5.97 7.18
N ALA A 100 -1.45 -5.91 5.90
CA ALA A 100 -1.87 -7.08 5.14
C ALA A 100 -0.70 -7.55 4.24
N LEU A 101 0.11 -8.48 4.76
CA LEU A 101 1.34 -8.97 4.13
C LEU A 101 1.33 -10.48 4.01
N LYS A 102 1.75 -10.98 2.86
CA LYS A 102 2.05 -12.41 2.72
C LYS A 102 3.37 -12.75 3.44
N PRO A 103 3.52 -14.01 3.93
CA PRO A 103 4.82 -14.50 4.36
C PRO A 103 5.88 -14.28 3.27
N HIS A 104 7.10 -13.94 3.68
CA HIS A 104 8.20 -13.75 2.73
C HIS A 104 8.55 -15.05 2.01
N ALA A 105 9.25 -14.94 0.87
CA ALA A 105 9.77 -16.10 0.17
C ALA A 105 10.64 -16.94 1.12
N GLY A 106 10.23 -18.18 1.40
CA GLY A 106 10.93 -19.11 2.30
C GLY A 106 10.30 -19.34 3.67
N ALA A 107 9.21 -18.66 4.02
CA ALA A 107 8.40 -18.97 5.20
C ALA A 107 7.08 -19.65 4.79
N ALA A 108 6.65 -20.67 5.54
CA ALA A 108 5.37 -21.35 5.28
C ALA A 108 4.20 -20.59 5.91
N THR A 109 4.45 -19.93 7.05
CA THR A 109 3.46 -19.19 7.83
C THR A 109 3.92 -17.76 8.09
N LEU A 110 3.00 -16.90 8.52
CA LEU A 110 3.34 -15.51 8.84
C LEU A 110 4.13 -15.43 10.15
N GLU A 111 3.77 -16.28 11.10
CA GLU A 111 4.44 -16.43 12.39
C GLU A 111 5.93 -16.79 12.20
N GLU A 112 6.25 -17.66 11.24
CA GLU A 112 7.64 -17.97 10.86
C GLU A 112 8.36 -16.81 10.18
N ALA A 113 7.63 -15.94 9.47
CA ALA A 113 8.19 -14.82 8.73
C ALA A 113 8.54 -13.63 9.63
N LEU A 114 7.85 -13.49 10.77
CA LEU A 114 8.03 -12.39 11.71
C LEU A 114 9.37 -12.50 12.47
N PRO A 115 9.99 -11.35 12.82
CA PRO A 115 11.14 -11.33 13.70
C PRO A 115 10.81 -11.98 15.05
N GLU A 116 11.78 -12.68 15.64
CA GLU A 116 11.61 -13.29 16.96
C GLU A 116 11.19 -12.24 18.00
N GLY A 117 10.17 -12.56 18.81
CA GLY A 117 9.64 -11.68 19.86
C GLY A 117 8.83 -10.47 19.37
N PHE A 118 8.50 -10.41 18.07
CA PHE A 118 7.83 -9.25 17.47
C PHE A 118 6.46 -8.99 18.09
N GLU A 119 5.61 -10.01 18.23
CA GLU A 119 4.26 -9.89 18.77
C GLU A 119 4.26 -9.35 20.21
N GLU A 120 5.21 -9.80 21.03
CA GLU A 120 5.39 -9.32 22.40
C GLU A 120 5.82 -7.85 22.44
N ARG A 121 6.72 -7.42 21.54
CA ARG A 121 7.22 -6.04 21.47
C ARG A 121 6.17 -5.06 20.94
N VAL A 122 5.29 -5.48 20.04
CA VAL A 122 4.20 -4.62 19.57
C VAL A 122 3.05 -4.55 20.57
N CYS A 123 2.92 -5.54 21.47
CA CYS A 123 1.98 -5.50 22.61
C CYS A 123 0.55 -5.09 22.20
N GLY A 124 0.04 -5.67 21.10
CA GLY A 124 -1.31 -5.43 20.60
C GLY A 124 -1.52 -4.11 19.83
N ARG A 125 -0.51 -3.23 19.74
CA ARG A 125 -0.59 -2.01 18.90
C ARG A 125 -0.38 -2.29 17.42
N GLY A 126 0.19 -3.43 17.07
CA GLY A 126 0.48 -3.84 15.70
C GLY A 126 -0.26 -5.12 15.33
N VAL A 127 -0.77 -5.19 14.11
CA VAL A 127 -1.33 -6.41 13.52
C VAL A 127 -0.63 -6.66 12.18
N VAL A 128 -0.10 -7.85 11.98
CA VAL A 128 0.33 -8.35 10.67
C VAL A 128 -0.57 -9.51 10.29
N HIS A 129 -1.21 -9.42 9.13
CA HIS A 129 -2.23 -10.38 8.71
C HIS A 129 -1.93 -10.96 7.33
N GLY A 130 -1.87 -12.29 7.28
CA GLY A 130 -1.44 -13.06 6.09
C GLY A 130 -2.52 -13.32 5.05
N SER A 131 -3.79 -13.16 5.42
CA SER A 131 -4.92 -13.52 4.58
C SER A 131 -5.64 -12.29 4.02
N TRP A 132 -6.65 -12.54 3.19
CA TRP A 132 -7.46 -11.46 2.63
C TRP A 132 -8.17 -10.68 3.75
N VAL A 133 -8.25 -9.36 3.60
CA VAL A 133 -8.95 -8.46 4.54
C VAL A 133 -9.98 -7.62 3.80
N GLN A 134 -10.99 -7.11 4.53
CA GLN A 134 -11.92 -6.11 3.99
C GLN A 134 -11.24 -4.74 3.82
N GLN A 135 -10.19 -4.66 2.98
CA GLN A 135 -9.34 -3.48 2.79
C GLN A 135 -10.14 -2.18 2.57
N PRO A 136 -11.20 -2.12 1.72
CA PRO A 136 -12.00 -0.91 1.59
C PRO A 136 -12.65 -0.44 2.90
N HIS A 137 -13.04 -1.36 3.78
CA HIS A 137 -13.66 -1.03 5.06
C HIS A 137 -12.64 -0.64 6.12
N ILE A 138 -11.48 -1.30 6.16
CA ILE A 138 -10.38 -0.88 7.04
C ILE A 138 -9.95 0.55 6.69
N LEU A 139 -9.79 0.83 5.39
CA LEU A 139 -9.40 2.15 4.89
C LEU A 139 -10.48 3.22 5.09
N ALA A 140 -11.74 2.84 5.17
CA ALA A 140 -12.85 3.76 5.47
C ALA A 140 -13.03 3.99 6.98
N HIS A 141 -12.35 3.24 7.85
CA HIS A 141 -12.48 3.38 9.29
C HIS A 141 -11.86 4.71 9.77
N PRO A 142 -12.52 5.48 10.66
CA PRO A 142 -12.02 6.78 11.11
C PRO A 142 -10.60 6.76 11.69
N SER A 143 -10.20 5.66 12.32
CA SER A 143 -8.88 5.48 12.92
C SER A 143 -7.74 5.29 11.89
N ALA A 144 -8.02 4.97 10.63
CA ALA A 144 -6.99 4.76 9.61
C ALA A 144 -6.40 6.10 9.12
N GLY A 145 -5.08 6.28 9.26
CA GLY A 145 -4.37 7.55 9.04
C GLY A 145 -3.54 7.67 7.77
N CYS A 146 -3.10 6.55 7.19
CA CYS A 146 -2.24 6.58 6.01
C CYS A 146 -2.50 5.41 5.05
N PHE A 147 -2.46 5.72 3.75
CA PHE A 147 -2.73 4.84 2.63
C PHE A 147 -1.40 4.44 1.98
N GLU A 148 -1.16 3.14 1.83
CA GLU A 148 -0.31 2.65 0.74
C GLU A 148 -1.16 1.70 -0.11
N ARG A 149 -1.46 2.12 -1.34
CA ARG A 149 -1.85 1.23 -2.43
C ARG A 149 -0.76 1.33 -3.46
N SER A 150 -0.22 0.18 -3.86
CA SER A 150 0.81 -0.01 -4.87
C SER A 150 0.39 0.42 -6.30
N LEU A 151 -0.28 1.56 -6.48
CA LEU A 151 -0.22 2.29 -7.74
C LEU A 151 0.98 3.23 -7.66
N ASN A 152 1.98 2.98 -8.51
CA ASN A 152 3.16 3.84 -8.77
C ASN A 152 3.39 4.94 -7.73
N ALA A 153 4.06 4.59 -6.62
CA ALA A 153 4.33 5.50 -5.50
C ALA A 153 4.89 6.86 -5.95
N ARG A 154 5.66 6.90 -7.05
CA ARG A 154 6.21 8.13 -7.65
C ARG A 154 5.16 9.13 -8.19
N ILE A 155 4.05 8.65 -8.73
CA ILE A 155 2.95 9.53 -9.21
C ILE A 155 2.15 10.04 -8.02
N LEU A 156 1.96 9.19 -7.00
CA LEU A 156 1.20 9.51 -5.80
C LEU A 156 1.99 10.34 -4.76
N SER A 157 3.32 10.23 -4.72
CA SER A 157 4.21 11.00 -3.82
C SER A 157 4.45 12.41 -4.35
N GLY A 158 4.62 12.56 -5.68
CA GLY A 158 4.81 13.85 -6.34
C GLY A 158 3.55 14.73 -6.33
N ASP A 159 2.53 14.33 -7.08
CA ASP A 159 1.42 15.23 -7.41
C ASP A 159 0.24 15.13 -6.44
N LEU A 160 0.05 14.00 -5.76
CA LEU A 160 -1.10 13.76 -4.87
C LEU A 160 -0.76 13.76 -3.36
N LYS A 161 0.51 13.63 -2.96
CA LYS A 161 0.96 13.52 -1.54
C LYS A 161 0.19 12.47 -0.73
N VAL A 162 -0.18 11.35 -1.35
CA VAL A 162 -0.97 10.27 -0.72
C VAL A 162 -0.20 8.96 -0.55
N ALA A 163 1.09 8.94 -0.86
CA ALA A 163 1.96 7.77 -0.72
C ALA A 163 3.25 8.10 0.04
N VAL A 164 3.73 7.16 0.84
CA VAL A 164 5.02 7.25 1.54
C VAL A 164 6.11 6.72 0.59
N GLU A 165 7.08 7.56 0.24
CA GLU A 165 8.28 7.12 -0.47
C GLU A 165 9.37 6.85 0.56
N VAL A 166 9.81 5.59 0.64
CA VAL A 166 10.92 5.21 1.52
C VAL A 166 12.22 5.39 0.75
N GLU A 167 13.15 6.18 1.30
CA GLU A 167 14.48 6.33 0.73
C GLU A 167 15.16 4.96 0.60
N ARG A 168 15.67 4.70 -0.61
CA ARG A 168 16.42 3.49 -0.94
C ARG A 168 17.88 3.87 -1.07
N ARG A 169 18.75 3.02 -0.53
CA ARG A 169 20.20 3.18 -0.63
C ARG A 169 20.63 3.17 -2.11
N GLU A 170 21.56 4.06 -2.47
CA GLU A 170 21.93 4.31 -3.86
C GLU A 170 22.70 3.15 -4.53
N ASP A 171 23.36 2.30 -3.75
CA ASP A 171 24.21 1.20 -4.21
C ASP A 171 23.41 -0.06 -4.60
N ASP A 172 22.42 -0.45 -3.80
CA ASP A 172 21.66 -1.70 -3.98
C ASP A 172 20.14 -1.50 -4.10
N GLY A 173 19.65 -0.27 -3.92
CA GLY A 173 18.23 0.05 -3.95
C GLY A 173 17.45 -0.46 -2.73
N TRP A 174 18.15 -0.84 -1.66
CA TRP A 174 17.57 -1.42 -0.45
C TRP A 174 17.05 -0.35 0.52
N PHE A 175 15.96 -0.63 1.24
CA PHE A 175 15.45 0.23 2.31
C PHE A 175 15.71 -0.41 3.68
N THR A 176 15.94 0.41 4.71
CA THR A 176 16.11 -0.06 6.09
C THR A 176 14.91 0.28 6.94
N LYS A 177 14.76 -0.39 8.08
CA LYS A 177 13.76 -0.12 9.11
C LYS A 177 13.83 1.32 9.62
N GLU A 178 15.02 1.91 9.71
CA GLU A 178 15.19 3.32 10.07
C GLU A 178 14.64 4.24 8.96
N GLY A 179 14.91 3.90 7.70
CA GLY A 179 14.35 4.59 6.53
C GLY A 179 12.82 4.52 6.51
N VAL A 180 12.26 3.32 6.70
CA VAL A 180 10.80 3.11 6.80
C VAL A 180 10.21 3.92 7.95
N CYS A 181 10.79 3.84 9.15
CA CYS A 181 10.33 4.58 10.32
C CYS A 181 10.34 6.09 10.09
N SER A 182 11.43 6.61 9.50
CA SER A 182 11.59 8.03 9.22
C SER A 182 10.57 8.52 8.18
N ALA A 183 10.40 7.78 7.09
CA ALA A 183 9.44 8.11 6.03
C ALA A 183 7.99 8.10 6.55
N VAL A 184 7.64 7.10 7.36
CA VAL A 184 6.31 7.00 7.98
C VAL A 184 6.06 8.18 8.93
N LYS A 185 7.02 8.51 9.81
CA LYS A 185 6.87 9.64 10.74
C LYS A 185 6.71 10.97 10.02
N ALA A 186 7.49 11.22 8.97
CA ALA A 186 7.40 12.44 8.19
C ALA A 186 5.97 12.68 7.66
N VAL A 187 5.34 11.64 7.10
CA VAL A 187 3.97 11.76 6.56
C VAL A 187 2.90 11.94 7.64
N MET A 188 3.13 11.39 8.84
CA MET A 188 2.20 11.55 9.96
C MET A 188 2.30 12.92 10.62
N ASP A 189 3.50 13.50 10.68
CA ASP A 189 3.74 14.85 11.24
C ASP A 189 3.21 15.95 10.31
N GLU A 190 3.23 15.77 8.99
CA GLU A 190 2.66 16.71 8.02
C GLU A 190 1.13 16.84 8.08
N LYS A 191 0.44 15.89 8.74
CA LYS A 191 -1.02 15.82 8.84
C LYS A 191 -1.59 16.24 10.20
N SER A 192 -0.74 16.60 11.17
CA SER A 192 -1.14 17.12 12.50
C SER A 192 -1.35 18.63 12.50
#